data_AF-A0A7C6E6Q9-F1
#
_entry.id   AF-A0A7C6E6Q9-F1
#
_cell.length_a   1.000
_cell.length_b   1.000
_cell.length_c   1.000
_cell.angle_alpha   90.00
_cell.angle_beta   90.00
_cell.angle_gamma   90.00
#
_symmetry.space_group_name_H-M   'P 1'
#
loop_
_entity.id
_entity.type
_entity.pdbx_description
1 polymer ?
#
loop_
_entity_poly.entity_id
_entity_poly.type
_entity_poly.pdbx_seq_one_letter_code
_entity_poly.pdbx_strand_id
1 'polypeptide(L)'
;MCCGAASRRDFLRFGAASPLVTLSQEPSSWPADLWQPERAFRNAGLPLRVQPVLMYQIPKRREAASWKSWGGVQSEEAAVQEAARIAEELNALSLRGGVPLEILPVTRVSGAEAASQLREAGTDVRVLYPATGSGELLRALIPARAYGVIFVRRRSGPIYYWYEALSTRYLRKRGQPPAPGLPRLSVEDVVVDDGSELLRRL
;
A
#
# COMPACT_ATOMS: atom_id res chain seq x y z
N MET A 1 10.19 20.09 24.34
CA MET A 1 11.14 20.60 23.34
C MET A 1 10.70 20.11 21.96
N CYS A 2 10.14 21.01 21.15
CA CYS A 2 9.54 20.69 19.87
C CYS A 2 10.59 20.61 18.74
N CYS A 3 10.59 19.52 17.97
CA CYS A 3 11.28 19.45 16.68
C CYS A 3 10.37 20.07 15.62
N GLY A 4 10.69 21.29 15.17
CA GLY A 4 10.08 21.88 13.98
C GLY A 4 10.68 21.25 12.73
N ALA A 5 9.84 20.70 11.86
CA ALA A 5 10.25 20.24 10.54
C ALA A 5 10.75 21.45 9.72
N ALA A 6 12.02 21.44 9.33
CA ALA A 6 12.59 22.48 8.49
C ALA A 6 11.88 22.48 7.12
N SER A 7 11.29 23.61 6.74
CA SER A 7 10.65 23.78 5.44
C SER A 7 11.68 24.28 4.42
N ARG A 8 11.46 24.02 3.12
CA ARG A 8 12.31 24.51 2.01
C ARG A 8 12.54 26.04 2.03
N ARG A 9 11.72 26.82 2.74
CA ARG A 9 11.86 28.28 2.86
C ARG A 9 12.84 28.72 3.95
N ASP A 10 13.12 27.87 4.93
CA ASP A 10 14.06 28.19 6.02
C ASP A 10 15.51 28.12 5.56
N PHE A 11 15.78 27.32 4.51
CA PHE A 11 17.11 27.15 3.94
C PHE A 11 17.66 28.42 3.26
N LEU A 12 16.80 29.31 2.77
CA LEU A 12 17.22 30.55 2.10
C LEU A 12 17.50 31.71 3.07
N ARG A 13 17.23 31.56 4.37
CA ARG A 13 17.42 32.62 5.36
C ARG A 13 18.78 32.58 6.09
N PHE A 14 19.57 31.52 5.93
CA PHE A 14 20.88 31.40 6.57
C PHE A 14 22.06 31.95 5.74
N GLY A 15 21.77 32.75 4.71
CA GLY A 15 22.78 33.40 3.89
C GLY A 15 23.16 34.79 4.38
N ALA A 16 23.75 34.93 5.58
CA ALA A 16 24.59 36.07 5.93
C ALA A 16 25.24 35.88 7.31
N ALA A 17 26.57 36.00 7.34
CA ALA A 17 27.44 36.11 8.52
C ALA A 17 27.80 34.80 9.26
N SER A 18 28.91 34.21 8.85
CA SER A 18 29.81 33.47 9.77
C SER A 18 31.26 33.65 9.31
N PRO A 19 32.22 33.76 10.24
CA PRO A 19 33.62 34.10 9.95
C PRO A 19 34.34 32.97 9.22
N LEU A 20 35.25 33.34 8.32
CA LEU A 20 36.08 32.46 7.51
C LEU A 20 36.98 31.58 8.40
N VAL A 21 36.59 30.31 8.58
CA VAL A 21 37.51 29.24 8.95
C VAL A 21 38.13 28.73 7.65
N THR A 22 39.43 28.95 7.47
CA THR A 22 40.21 28.37 6.37
C THR A 22 40.42 26.88 6.62
N LEU A 23 39.43 26.08 6.21
CA LEU A 23 39.61 24.65 5.99
C LEU A 23 40.56 24.50 4.79
N SER A 24 41.74 23.92 5.02
CA SER A 24 42.59 23.40 3.96
C SER A 24 41.79 22.38 3.16
N GLN A 25 41.25 22.82 2.01
CA GLN A 25 40.66 21.94 1.03
C GLN A 25 41.79 21.17 0.37
N GLU A 26 42.04 19.94 0.82
CA GLU A 26 42.54 18.95 -0.11
C GLU A 26 41.52 18.89 -1.26
N PRO A 27 41.95 19.02 -2.53
CA PRO A 27 41.04 18.84 -3.63
C PRO A 27 40.59 17.39 -3.57
N SER A 28 39.38 17.15 -3.05
CA SER A 28 38.67 15.92 -3.32
C SER A 28 38.46 15.88 -4.83
N SER A 29 39.41 15.26 -5.53
CA SER A 29 39.27 14.96 -6.93
C SER A 29 38.11 13.98 -7.01
N TRP A 30 36.94 14.50 -7.40
CA TRP A 30 35.82 13.69 -7.81
C TRP A 30 36.35 12.65 -8.81
N PRO A 31 36.20 11.34 -8.55
CA PRO A 31 36.57 10.34 -9.54
C PRO A 31 35.85 10.66 -10.86
N ALA A 32 36.61 10.76 -11.95
CA ALA A 32 36.11 11.18 -13.26
C ALA A 32 35.04 10.24 -13.84
N ASP A 33 34.80 9.11 -13.18
CA ASP A 33 34.04 7.93 -13.60
C ASP A 33 32.80 7.64 -12.70
N LEU A 34 32.32 8.64 -11.94
CA LEU A 34 31.10 8.49 -11.13
C LEU A 34 29.81 8.33 -11.95
N TRP A 35 29.79 8.83 -13.19
CA TRP A 35 28.65 8.73 -14.08
C TRP A 35 28.80 7.53 -15.03
N GLN A 36 28.33 6.37 -14.58
CA GLN A 36 28.28 5.14 -15.39
C GLN A 36 26.82 4.79 -15.66
N PRO A 37 26.20 5.33 -16.73
CA PRO A 37 24.79 5.09 -17.04
C PRO A 37 24.49 3.62 -17.36
N GLU A 38 25.51 2.86 -17.76
CA GLU A 38 25.39 1.42 -18.04
C GLU A 38 25.50 0.55 -16.77
N ARG A 39 25.96 1.13 -15.65
CA ARG A 39 26.03 0.40 -14.39
C ARG A 39 24.62 0.26 -13.82
N ALA A 40 24.22 -0.98 -13.56
CA ALA A 40 22.93 -1.24 -12.91
C ALA A 40 22.82 -0.44 -11.61
N PHE A 41 21.70 0.28 -11.46
CA PHE A 41 21.39 1.02 -10.23
C PHE A 41 21.43 0.05 -9.05
N ARG A 42 22.34 0.29 -8.09
CA ARG A 42 22.40 -0.51 -6.87
C ARG A 42 21.26 -0.07 -5.95
N ASN A 43 20.17 -0.84 -5.94
CA ASN A 43 19.13 -0.71 -4.91
C ASN A 43 19.66 -1.31 -3.60
N ALA A 44 20.40 -0.51 -2.84
CA ALA A 44 20.96 -0.89 -1.53
C ALA A 44 19.95 -0.77 -0.37
N GLY A 45 18.66 -0.58 -0.67
CA GLY A 45 17.61 -0.46 0.33
C GLY A 45 17.25 -1.79 0.98
N LEU A 46 16.74 -1.73 2.22
CA LEU A 46 16.05 -2.86 2.84
C LEU A 46 14.85 -3.29 1.97
N PRO A 47 14.50 -4.58 1.94
CA PRO A 47 13.33 -5.03 1.20
C PRO A 47 12.06 -4.37 1.76
N LEU A 48 11.17 -3.96 0.85
CA LEU A 48 9.88 -3.38 1.23
C LEU A 48 8.97 -4.48 1.78
N ARG A 49 8.54 -4.36 3.03
CA ARG A 49 7.72 -5.37 3.69
C ARG A 49 6.25 -5.16 3.37
N VAL A 50 5.69 -6.06 2.57
CA VAL A 50 4.33 -5.98 2.06
C VAL A 50 3.42 -6.95 2.81
N GLN A 51 2.38 -6.44 3.45
CA GLN A 51 1.32 -7.24 4.07
C GLN A 51 0.08 -7.31 3.16
N PRO A 52 -0.12 -8.42 2.44
CA PRO A 52 -1.39 -8.66 1.75
C PRO A 52 -2.49 -9.00 2.74
N VAL A 53 -3.67 -8.41 2.55
CA VAL A 53 -4.86 -8.62 3.39
C VAL A 53 -6.05 -8.92 2.51
N LEU A 54 -6.58 -10.14 2.59
CA LEU A 54 -7.83 -10.53 1.96
C LEU A 54 -9.00 -10.22 2.89
N MET A 55 -9.82 -9.25 2.52
CA MET A 55 -11.05 -8.91 3.21
C MET A 55 -12.23 -9.63 2.53
N TYR A 56 -12.98 -10.40 3.30
CA TYR A 56 -14.15 -11.13 2.82
C TYR A 56 -15.19 -11.24 3.93
N GLN A 57 -16.40 -11.66 3.57
CA GLN A 57 -17.46 -11.98 4.53
C GLN A 57 -18.29 -13.12 3.94
N ILE A 58 -18.49 -14.18 4.72
CA ILE A 58 -19.31 -15.32 4.30
C ILE A 58 -20.79 -14.97 4.50
N PRO A 59 -21.59 -14.97 3.42
CA PRO A 59 -23.01 -14.67 3.51
C PRO A 59 -23.75 -15.76 4.31
N LYS A 60 -24.52 -15.37 5.33
CA LYS A 60 -25.34 -16.28 6.15
C LYS A 60 -26.80 -16.16 5.73
N ARG A 61 -27.43 -17.30 5.38
CA ARG A 61 -28.85 -17.33 4.98
C ARG A 61 -29.73 -16.73 6.07
N ARG A 62 -30.61 -15.80 5.66
CA ARG A 62 -31.63 -15.21 6.54
C ARG A 62 -32.98 -15.25 5.84
N GLU A 63 -34.01 -15.65 6.58
CA GLU A 63 -35.37 -15.73 6.06
C GLU A 63 -35.89 -14.33 5.68
N ALA A 64 -36.65 -14.26 4.59
CA ALA A 64 -37.25 -13.04 4.04
C ALA A 64 -36.27 -11.86 3.85
N ALA A 65 -34.98 -12.13 3.63
CA ALA A 65 -33.96 -11.10 3.43
C ALA A 65 -32.98 -11.47 2.33
N SER A 66 -32.49 -10.47 1.60
CA SER A 66 -31.30 -10.65 0.76
C SER A 66 -30.10 -10.92 1.66
N TRP A 67 -29.41 -12.04 1.41
CA TRP A 67 -28.32 -12.52 2.25
C TRP A 67 -27.04 -12.85 1.48
N LYS A 68 -27.13 -13.11 0.17
CA LYS A 68 -25.96 -13.29 -0.69
C LYS A 68 -25.42 -11.93 -1.10
N SER A 69 -24.12 -11.73 -0.90
CA SER A 69 -23.42 -10.60 -1.49
C SER A 69 -23.13 -10.88 -2.96
N TRP A 70 -22.98 -9.82 -3.75
CA TRP A 70 -22.47 -9.91 -5.12
C TRP A 70 -20.94 -10.07 -5.07
N GLY A 71 -20.35 -10.93 -5.90
CA GLY A 71 -18.92 -11.23 -5.88
C GLY A 71 -18.58 -12.72 -5.91
N GLY A 72 -17.32 -13.06 -6.19
CA GLY A 72 -16.86 -14.44 -6.39
C GLY A 72 -16.41 -15.18 -5.11
N VAL A 73 -16.13 -14.47 -4.01
CA VAL A 73 -15.67 -15.07 -2.74
C VAL A 73 -16.84 -15.16 -1.75
N GLN A 74 -17.53 -16.30 -1.75
CA GLN A 74 -18.74 -16.53 -0.94
C GLN A 74 -18.66 -17.73 0.02
N SER A 75 -17.55 -18.44 0.06
CA SER A 75 -17.31 -19.55 1.01
C SER A 75 -15.91 -19.48 1.59
N GLU A 76 -15.66 -20.24 2.66
CA GLU A 76 -14.34 -20.30 3.29
C GLU A 76 -13.31 -20.93 2.33
N GLU A 77 -13.72 -21.96 1.58
CA GLU A 77 -12.88 -22.62 0.59
C GLU A 77 -12.47 -21.65 -0.53
N ALA A 78 -13.41 -20.83 -1.00
CA ALA A 78 -13.12 -19.79 -1.98
C ALA A 78 -12.15 -18.73 -1.42
N ALA A 79 -12.28 -18.37 -0.15
CA ALA A 79 -11.35 -17.43 0.50
C ALA A 79 -9.95 -18.02 0.67
N VAL A 80 -9.83 -19.31 0.97
CA VAL A 80 -8.55 -20.03 1.02
C VAL A 80 -7.89 -20.07 -0.36
N GLN A 81 -8.65 -20.45 -1.40
CA GLN A 81 -8.15 -20.48 -2.78
C GLN A 81 -7.69 -19.10 -3.25
N GLU A 82 -8.45 -18.06 -2.93
CA GLU A 82 -8.10 -16.70 -3.30
C GLU A 82 -6.87 -16.20 -2.55
N ALA A 83 -6.72 -16.51 -1.26
CA ALA A 83 -5.52 -16.18 -0.50
C ALA A 83 -4.27 -16.87 -1.08
N ALA A 84 -4.38 -18.14 -1.49
CA ALA A 84 -3.29 -18.86 -2.14
C ALA A 84 -2.91 -18.20 -3.47
N ARG A 85 -3.89 -17.84 -4.30
CA ARG A 85 -3.68 -17.13 -5.56
C ARG A 85 -2.98 -15.79 -5.35
N ILE A 86 -3.42 -14.99 -4.38
CA ILE A 86 -2.79 -13.70 -4.05
C ILE A 86 -1.32 -13.92 -3.67
N ALA A 87 -1.02 -14.94 -2.87
CA ALA A 87 0.35 -15.25 -2.47
C ALA A 87 1.22 -15.62 -3.70
N GLU A 88 0.72 -16.48 -4.57
CA GLU A 88 1.41 -16.89 -5.81
C GLU A 88 1.67 -15.69 -6.74
N GLU A 89 0.66 -14.84 -6.95
CA GLU A 89 0.77 -13.67 -7.81
C GLU A 89 1.76 -12.64 -7.26
N LEU A 90 1.73 -12.35 -5.95
CA LEU A 90 2.66 -11.41 -5.32
C LEU A 90 4.10 -11.95 -5.34
N ASN A 91 4.28 -13.25 -5.14
CA ASN A 91 5.59 -13.89 -5.29
C ASN A 91 6.09 -13.84 -6.75
N ALA A 92 5.21 -14.01 -7.72
CA ALA A 92 5.58 -13.86 -9.14
C ALA A 92 5.95 -12.40 -9.47
N LEU A 93 5.27 -11.42 -8.85
CA LEU A 93 5.59 -9.99 -9.01
C LEU A 93 6.91 -9.61 -8.35
N SER A 94 7.24 -10.15 -7.17
CA SER A 94 8.51 -9.87 -6.49
C SER A 94 9.73 -10.34 -7.30
N LEU A 95 9.59 -11.42 -8.08
CA LEU A 95 10.63 -11.91 -8.97
C LEU A 95 10.83 -11.05 -10.23
N ARG A 96 9.82 -10.29 -10.64
CA ARG A 96 9.84 -9.43 -11.84
C ARG A 96 10.26 -8.00 -11.53
N GLY A 97 10.12 -7.57 -10.29
CA GLY A 97 10.37 -6.19 -9.87
C GLY A 97 11.85 -5.83 -9.75
N GLY A 98 12.17 -4.57 -10.03
CA GLY A 98 13.49 -4.00 -9.72
C GLY A 98 13.65 -3.60 -8.25
N VAL A 99 12.58 -3.66 -7.46
CA VAL A 99 12.54 -3.31 -6.04
C VAL A 99 12.55 -4.60 -5.21
N PRO A 100 13.42 -4.73 -4.19
CA PRO A 100 13.39 -5.88 -3.31
C PRO A 100 12.11 -5.86 -2.48
N LEU A 101 11.28 -6.91 -2.58
CA LEU A 101 10.02 -7.05 -1.85
C LEU A 101 10.08 -8.23 -0.89
N GLU A 102 9.67 -8.03 0.36
CA GLU A 102 9.40 -9.10 1.32
C GLU A 102 7.88 -9.25 1.47
N ILE A 103 7.32 -10.30 0.87
CA ILE A 103 5.87 -10.57 0.92
C ILE A 103 5.55 -11.36 2.19
N LEU A 104 4.79 -10.75 3.10
CA LEU A 104 4.30 -11.41 4.31
C LEU A 104 3.12 -12.35 4.00
N PRO A 105 2.82 -13.34 4.86
CA PRO A 105 1.69 -14.24 4.65
C PRO A 105 0.36 -13.49 4.47
N VAL A 106 -0.46 -13.93 3.52
CA VAL A 106 -1.77 -13.32 3.24
C VAL A 106 -2.68 -13.44 4.47
N THR A 107 -3.04 -12.32 5.06
CA THR A 107 -3.93 -12.28 6.21
C THR A 107 -5.38 -12.28 5.74
N ARG A 108 -6.16 -13.27 6.18
CA ARG A 108 -7.57 -13.42 5.85
C ARG A 108 -8.42 -12.77 6.94
N VAL A 109 -9.22 -11.77 6.59
CA VAL A 109 -10.07 -11.03 7.52
C VAL A 109 -11.54 -11.18 7.14
N SER A 110 -12.28 -11.91 7.97
CA SER A 110 -13.71 -12.20 7.76
C SER A 110 -14.67 -11.26 8.53
N GLY A 111 -14.13 -10.39 9.38
CA GLY A 111 -14.93 -9.53 10.25
C GLY A 111 -14.12 -8.57 11.12
N ALA A 112 -14.81 -7.75 11.91
CA ALA A 112 -14.20 -6.67 12.70
C ALA A 112 -13.22 -7.17 13.78
N GLU A 113 -13.47 -8.34 14.37
CA GLU A 113 -12.57 -8.94 15.35
C GLU A 113 -11.22 -9.34 14.72
N ALA A 114 -11.26 -9.97 13.54
CA ALA A 114 -10.04 -10.28 12.81
C ALA A 114 -9.30 -9.02 12.35
N ALA A 115 -10.03 -7.93 12.06
CA ALA A 115 -9.43 -6.65 11.71
C ALA A 115 -8.68 -6.00 12.89
N SER A 116 -9.19 -6.10 14.12
CA SER A 116 -8.53 -5.51 15.30
C SER A 116 -7.25 -6.26 15.70
N GLN A 117 -7.14 -7.53 15.33
CA GLN A 117 -5.95 -8.35 15.56
C GLN A 117 -4.82 -8.06 14.56
N LEU A 118 -5.13 -7.35 13.46
CA LEU A 118 -4.16 -7.04 12.41
C LEU A 118 -3.15 -6.01 12.91
N ARG A 119 -1.92 -6.47 13.17
CA ARG A 119 -0.82 -5.61 13.61
C ARG A 119 -0.26 -4.81 12.44
N GLU A 120 0.13 -3.56 12.70
CA GLU A 120 0.89 -2.73 11.74
C GLU A 120 2.41 -2.83 11.93
N ALA A 121 2.84 -3.45 13.02
CA ALA A 121 4.26 -3.49 13.39
C ALA A 121 5.07 -4.27 12.35
N GLY A 122 6.06 -3.59 11.75
CA GLY A 122 6.96 -4.19 10.75
C GLY A 122 6.36 -4.32 9.36
N THR A 123 5.24 -3.65 9.06
CA THR A 123 4.68 -3.56 7.71
C THR A 123 4.94 -2.17 7.14
N ASP A 124 5.55 -2.09 5.97
CA ASP A 124 5.76 -0.83 5.26
C ASP A 124 4.57 -0.51 4.36
N VAL A 125 4.05 -1.53 3.66
CA VAL A 125 2.88 -1.41 2.77
C VAL A 125 1.84 -2.47 3.09
N ARG A 126 0.57 -2.07 3.18
CA ARG A 126 -0.57 -2.97 3.23
C ARG A 126 -1.30 -2.97 1.90
N VAL A 127 -1.36 -4.13 1.24
CA VAL A 127 -2.16 -4.31 0.02
C VAL A 127 -3.47 -4.97 0.41
N LEU A 128 -4.56 -4.21 0.29
CA LEU A 128 -5.90 -4.65 0.65
C LEU A 128 -6.59 -5.23 -0.58
N TYR A 129 -7.09 -6.47 -0.45
CA TYR A 129 -7.89 -7.18 -1.44
C TYR A 129 -9.32 -7.29 -0.91
N PRO A 130 -10.19 -6.28 -1.13
CA PRO A 130 -11.53 -6.27 -0.59
C PRO A 130 -12.47 -7.05 -1.51
N ALA A 131 -12.63 -8.35 -1.26
CA ALA A 131 -13.51 -9.20 -2.05
C ALA A 131 -14.99 -8.94 -1.73
N THR A 132 -15.36 -8.96 -0.46
CA THR A 132 -16.71 -8.69 0.05
C THR A 132 -16.64 -8.07 1.46
N GLY A 133 -17.77 -7.68 2.04
CA GLY A 133 -17.86 -7.15 3.42
C GLY A 133 -18.34 -5.71 3.49
N SER A 134 -18.45 -5.18 4.71
CA SER A 134 -19.00 -3.85 4.97
C SER A 134 -17.98 -2.73 4.78
N GLY A 135 -18.46 -1.51 4.52
CA GLY A 135 -17.59 -0.34 4.43
C GLY A 135 -16.93 0.09 5.73
N GLU A 136 -17.50 -0.30 6.89
CA GLU A 136 -16.82 -0.13 8.17
C GLU A 136 -15.61 -1.05 8.27
N LEU A 137 -15.74 -2.31 7.82
CA LEU A 137 -14.62 -3.25 7.79
C LEU A 137 -13.52 -2.77 6.85
N LEU A 138 -13.89 -2.24 5.67
CA LEU A 138 -12.92 -1.63 4.75
C LEU A 138 -12.15 -0.50 5.45
N ARG A 139 -12.84 0.43 6.11
CA ARG A 139 -12.21 1.53 6.85
C ARG A 139 -11.29 1.06 7.96
N ALA A 140 -11.69 0.02 8.70
CA ALA A 140 -10.89 -0.54 9.79
C ALA A 140 -9.58 -1.18 9.30
N LEU A 141 -9.55 -1.65 8.05
CA LEU A 141 -8.36 -2.30 7.47
C LEU A 141 -7.38 -1.33 6.81
N ILE A 142 -7.82 -0.10 6.50
CA ILE A 142 -6.94 0.95 5.98
C ILE A 142 -5.86 1.24 7.03
N PRO A 143 -4.56 1.14 6.68
CA PRO A 143 -3.50 1.34 7.65
C PRO A 143 -3.48 2.78 8.18
N ALA A 144 -3.18 2.92 9.46
CA ALA A 144 -3.01 4.21 10.12
C ALA A 144 -1.60 4.77 9.88
N ARG A 145 -0.57 3.91 9.87
CA ARG A 145 0.84 4.28 9.71
C ARG A 145 1.48 3.80 8.40
N ALA A 146 1.25 2.55 8.02
CA ALA A 146 1.81 1.98 6.79
C ALA A 146 1.18 2.63 5.54
N TYR A 147 1.90 2.58 4.41
CA TYR A 147 1.30 2.94 3.13
C TYR A 147 0.22 1.91 2.76
N GLY A 148 -0.88 2.34 2.18
CA GLY A 148 -2.00 1.46 1.86
C GLY A 148 -2.33 1.52 0.36
N VAL A 149 -2.52 0.36 -0.24
CA VAL A 149 -2.97 0.23 -1.64
C VAL A 149 -4.16 -0.72 -1.65
N ILE A 150 -5.19 -0.41 -2.43
CA ILE A 150 -6.32 -1.30 -2.64
C ILE A 150 -6.18 -1.95 -4.01
N PHE A 151 -6.14 -3.27 -4.05
CA PHE A 151 -6.17 -4.04 -5.29
C PHE A 151 -7.54 -4.69 -5.46
N VAL A 152 -8.18 -4.46 -6.60
CA VAL A 152 -9.54 -4.93 -6.86
C VAL A 152 -9.57 -5.79 -8.11
N ARG A 153 -10.23 -6.95 -8.02
CA ARG A 153 -10.39 -7.87 -9.14
C ARG A 153 -11.69 -7.65 -9.90
N ARG A 154 -11.58 -7.69 -11.24
CA ARG A 154 -12.71 -7.72 -12.17
C ARG A 154 -12.60 -8.89 -13.15
N ARG A 155 -11.41 -9.19 -13.67
CA ARG A 155 -11.14 -10.24 -14.68
C ARG A 155 -10.00 -11.18 -14.30
N SER A 156 -9.05 -10.76 -13.47
CA SER A 156 -7.88 -11.56 -13.08
C SER A 156 -8.21 -12.73 -12.14
N GLY A 157 -9.46 -12.82 -11.67
CA GLY A 157 -9.90 -13.87 -10.78
C GLY A 157 -11.37 -13.71 -10.37
N PRO A 158 -11.76 -14.13 -9.15
CA PRO A 158 -13.11 -13.90 -8.68
C PRO A 158 -13.40 -12.41 -8.66
N ILE A 159 -14.55 -12.00 -9.20
CA ILE A 159 -14.95 -10.60 -9.20
C ILE A 159 -15.21 -10.11 -7.77
N TYR A 160 -14.70 -8.93 -7.43
CA TYR A 160 -14.86 -8.36 -6.10
C TYR A 160 -16.04 -7.41 -6.06
N TYR A 161 -16.83 -7.45 -4.97
CA TYR A 161 -17.91 -6.49 -4.71
C TYR A 161 -17.42 -5.04 -4.76
N TRP A 162 -16.25 -4.81 -4.19
CA TRP A 162 -15.68 -3.50 -4.06
C TRP A 162 -15.22 -2.89 -5.40
N TYR A 163 -15.17 -3.67 -6.49
CA TYR A 163 -14.97 -3.11 -7.83
C TYR A 163 -16.07 -2.13 -8.21
N GLU A 164 -17.30 -2.43 -7.80
CA GLU A 164 -18.46 -1.59 -8.08
C GLU A 164 -18.71 -0.58 -6.95
N ALA A 165 -18.51 -0.99 -5.69
CA ALA A 165 -18.90 -0.21 -4.52
C ALA A 165 -17.86 0.83 -4.05
N LEU A 166 -16.60 0.71 -4.48
CA LEU A 166 -15.58 1.71 -4.14
C LEU A 166 -15.95 3.07 -4.73
N SER A 167 -15.93 4.07 -3.86
CA SER A 167 -16.36 5.42 -4.20
C SER A 167 -15.69 6.43 -3.29
N THR A 168 -15.88 7.71 -3.59
CA THR A 168 -15.34 8.82 -2.80
C THR A 168 -15.97 8.95 -1.40
N ARG A 169 -16.91 8.06 -1.05
CA ARG A 169 -17.39 7.89 0.33
C ARG A 169 -16.32 7.25 1.23
N TYR A 170 -15.50 6.37 0.67
CA TYR A 170 -14.44 5.65 1.38
C TYR A 170 -13.05 6.16 1.02
N LEU A 171 -12.93 6.86 -0.10
CA LEU A 171 -11.68 7.33 -0.67
C LEU A 171 -11.69 8.84 -0.84
N ARG A 172 -10.54 9.46 -0.70
CA ARG A 172 -10.34 10.87 -0.99
C ARG A 172 -10.39 11.10 -2.52
N LYS A 173 -10.96 12.23 -2.93
CA LYS A 173 -11.02 12.62 -4.35
C LYS A 173 -9.63 12.88 -4.91
N ARG A 174 -9.48 12.69 -6.23
CA ARG A 174 -8.25 13.02 -6.97
C ARG A 174 -7.87 14.48 -6.74
N GLY A 175 -6.58 14.74 -6.52
CA GLY A 175 -6.02 16.08 -6.34
C GLY A 175 -6.35 16.76 -5.01
N GLN A 176 -7.13 16.11 -4.13
CA GLN A 176 -7.39 16.65 -2.80
C GLN A 176 -6.24 16.27 -1.86
N PRO A 177 -5.62 17.23 -1.15
CA PRO A 177 -4.52 16.93 -0.23
C PRO A 177 -5.03 16.16 1.00
N PRO A 178 -4.17 15.37 1.67
CA PRO A 178 -4.51 14.78 2.96
C PRO A 178 -4.89 15.87 3.98
N ALA A 179 -6.05 15.73 4.61
CA ALA A 179 -6.52 16.64 5.65
C ALA A 179 -7.25 15.87 6.76
N PRO A 180 -7.27 16.38 8.00
CA PRO A 180 -8.04 15.77 9.08
C PRO A 180 -9.51 15.56 8.69
N GLY A 181 -10.05 14.38 8.98
CA GLY A 181 -11.43 14.03 8.66
C GLY A 181 -11.66 13.52 7.23
N LEU A 182 -10.68 13.61 6.33
CA LEU A 182 -10.75 12.98 5.01
C LEU A 182 -10.26 11.53 5.05
N PRO A 183 -10.73 10.67 4.13
CA PRO A 183 -10.16 9.34 3.98
C PRO A 183 -8.65 9.39 3.72
N ARG A 184 -7.93 8.44 4.32
CA ARG A 184 -6.46 8.34 4.19
C ARG A 184 -6.05 7.98 2.77
N LEU A 185 -6.71 6.97 2.21
CA LEU A 185 -6.52 6.55 0.83
C LEU A 185 -7.31 7.44 -0.12
N SER A 186 -6.76 7.63 -1.30
CA SER A 186 -7.38 8.34 -2.41
C SER A 186 -7.83 7.38 -3.50
N VAL A 187 -8.60 7.89 -4.46
CA VAL A 187 -8.91 7.16 -5.69
C VAL A 187 -7.66 6.78 -6.50
N GLU A 188 -6.53 7.43 -6.24
CA GLU A 188 -5.27 7.10 -6.90
C GLU A 188 -4.62 5.88 -6.26
N ASP A 189 -4.94 5.52 -5.02
CA ASP A 189 -4.34 4.36 -4.32
C ASP A 189 -5.08 3.04 -4.63
N VAL A 190 -5.93 3.03 -5.67
CA VAL A 190 -6.69 1.87 -6.12
C VAL A 190 -6.13 1.35 -7.43
N VAL A 191 -5.88 0.05 -7.49
CA VAL A 191 -5.42 -0.68 -8.67
C VAL A 191 -6.47 -1.71 -9.07
N VAL A 192 -6.75 -1.82 -10.37
CA VAL A 192 -7.77 -2.74 -10.90
C VAL A 192 -7.11 -3.75 -11.84
N ASP A 193 -7.08 -5.03 -11.43
CA ASP A 193 -6.55 -6.19 -12.18
C ASP A 193 -5.10 -6.11 -12.71
N ASP A 194 -4.41 -4.98 -12.61
CA ASP A 194 -3.07 -4.79 -13.19
C ASP A 194 -1.96 -4.98 -12.15
N GLY A 195 -1.32 -6.15 -12.19
CA GLY A 195 -0.16 -6.45 -11.33
C GLY A 195 1.07 -5.58 -11.62
N SER A 196 1.23 -5.07 -12.85
CA SER A 196 2.34 -4.17 -13.19
C SER A 196 2.09 -2.76 -12.65
N GLU A 197 0.83 -2.32 -12.66
CA GLU A 197 0.45 -1.08 -11.95
C GLU A 197 0.67 -1.26 -10.44
N LEU A 198 0.23 -2.38 -9.86
CA LEU A 198 0.45 -2.66 -8.43
C LEU A 198 1.93 -2.58 -8.08
N LEU A 199 2.80 -3.22 -8.87
CA LEU A 199 4.24 -3.16 -8.67
C LEU A 199 4.81 -1.74 -8.77
N ARG A 200 4.22 -0.85 -9.57
CA ARG A 200 4.63 0.56 -9.65
C ARG A 200 4.19 1.39 -8.43
N ARG A 201 3.21 0.90 -7.66
CA ARG A 201 2.75 1.52 -6.41
C ARG A 201 3.55 1.07 -5.19
N LEU A 202 4.27 -0.05 -5.30
CA LEU A 202 5.18 -0.60 -4.29
C LEU A 202 6.58 -0.01 -4.50
#